data_AF-A0A9Q1RRK5-F1
#
_entry.id   AF-A0A9Q1RRK5-F1
#
_cell.length_a   1.000
_cell.length_b   1.000
_cell.length_c   1.000
_cell.angle_alpha   90.00
_cell.angle_beta   90.00
_cell.angle_gamma   90.00
#
_symmetry.space_group_name_H-M   'P 1'
#
loop_
_entity.id
_entity.type
_entity.pdbx_description
1 polymer ?
#
loop_
_entity_poly.entity_id
_entity_poly.type
_entity_poly.pdbx_seq_one_letter_code
_entity_poly.pdbx_strand_id
1 'polypeptide(L)'
;MLAGVNDSVEDAKRLIDLVQIIPCKINLITFNLHSGSFFKPTKKEKILEFRNILAEAGCVMLFRCSRGDDQMAACGQLGKPESCEGLKLEVAC
;
A
#
# COMPACT_ATOMS: atom_id res chain seq x y z
N MET A 1 -2.99 -1.43 0.57
CA MET A 1 -3.43 -0.59 1.70
C MET A 1 -4.66 0.14 1.24
N LEU A 2 -5.76 -0.14 1.93
CA LEU A 2 -7.11 0.28 1.61
C LEU A 2 -7.53 1.34 2.63
N ALA A 3 -7.93 2.50 2.14
CA ALA A 3 -8.31 3.62 2.98
C ALA A 3 -9.47 3.27 3.91
N GLY A 4 -9.27 3.40 5.22
CA GLY A 4 -10.31 3.16 6.23
C GLY A 4 -10.67 1.69 6.47
N VAL A 5 -9.92 0.74 5.89
CA VAL A 5 -10.18 -0.70 6.04
C VAL A 5 -9.03 -1.42 6.76
N ASN A 6 -7.79 -1.15 6.36
CA ASN A 6 -6.60 -1.81 6.92
C ASN A 6 -5.38 -0.88 6.99
N ASP A 7 -5.63 0.37 7.33
CA ASP A 7 -4.65 1.44 7.31
C ASP A 7 -4.61 2.27 8.60
N SER A 8 -5.22 1.81 9.69
CA SER A 8 -5.18 2.50 10.97
C SER A 8 -3.88 2.19 11.75
N VAL A 9 -3.61 2.98 12.79
CA VAL A 9 -2.49 2.74 13.71
C VAL A 9 -2.67 1.42 14.47
N GLU A 10 -3.91 1.10 14.83
CA GLU A 10 -4.28 -0.15 15.48
C GLU A 10 -4.05 -1.35 14.55
N ASP A 11 -4.30 -1.20 13.26
CA ASP A 11 -3.99 -2.22 12.26
C ASP A 11 -2.48 -2.52 12.20
N ALA A 12 -1.63 -1.50 12.29
CA ALA A 12 -0.18 -1.68 12.34
C ALA A 12 0.26 -2.44 13.59
N LYS A 13 -0.30 -2.09 14.75
CA LYS A 13 -0.02 -2.79 16.03
C LYS A 13 -0.45 -4.25 15.98
N ARG A 14 -1.67 -4.51 15.50
CA ARG A 14 -2.18 -5.88 15.30
C ARG A 14 -1.29 -6.69 14.36
N LEU A 15 -0.75 -6.06 13.31
CA LEU A 15 0.16 -6.72 12.39
C LEU A 15 1.49 -7.08 13.07
N ILE A 16 2.07 -6.18 13.87
CA ILE A 16 3.29 -6.46 14.65
C ILE A 16 3.09 -7.68 15.55
N ASP A 17 1.98 -7.71 16.30
CA ASP A 17 1.69 -8.81 17.22
C ASP A 17 1.55 -10.15 16.48
N LEU A 18 1.00 -10.13 15.27
CA LEU A 18 0.83 -11.32 14.43
C LEU A 18 2.16 -11.85 13.89
N VAL A 19 3.06 -10.96 13.47
CA VAL A 19 4.29 -11.33 12.75
C VAL A 19 5.51 -11.46 13.66
N GLN A 20 5.43 -11.07 14.94
CA GLN A 20 6.57 -11.09 15.86
C GLN A 20 7.27 -12.45 15.97
N ILE A 21 6.54 -13.55 15.79
CA ILE A 21 7.08 -14.92 15.85
C ILE A 21 7.47 -15.49 14.48
N ILE A 22 7.24 -14.75 13.40
CA ILE A 22 7.42 -15.22 12.02
C ILE A 22 8.55 -14.41 11.37
N PRO A 23 9.70 -15.03 11.04
CA PRO A 23 10.75 -14.34 10.29
C PRO A 23 10.24 -14.04 8.88
N CYS A 24 9.86 -12.79 8.64
CA CYS A 24 9.26 -12.36 7.38
C CYS A 24 9.70 -10.94 7.00
N LYS A 25 9.42 -10.60 5.74
CA LYS A 25 9.53 -9.24 5.22
C LYS A 25 8.12 -8.79 4.85
N ILE A 26 7.71 -7.63 5.34
CA ILE A 26 6.37 -7.12 5.09
C ILE A 26 6.44 -6.17 3.89
N ASN A 27 5.58 -6.40 2.91
CA ASN A 27 5.52 -5.59 1.71
C ASN A 27 4.25 -4.72 1.72
N LEU A 28 4.42 -3.41 1.87
CA LEU A 28 3.31 -2.46 1.79
C LEU A 28 3.05 -2.12 0.32
N ILE A 29 1.87 -2.52 -0.16
CA ILE A 29 1.40 -2.28 -1.52
C ILE A 29 0.24 -1.29 -1.43
N THR A 30 0.30 -0.18 -2.15
CA THR A 30 -0.82 0.75 -2.28
C THR A 30 -1.91 0.14 -3.16
N PHE A 31 -3.17 0.43 -2.85
CA PHE A 31 -4.27 -0.04 -3.70
C PHE A 31 -4.29 0.74 -5.02
N ASN A 32 -4.34 0.04 -6.14
CA ASN A 32 -4.46 0.66 -7.46
C ASN A 32 -5.94 0.80 -7.79
N LEU A 33 -6.40 2.04 -7.97
CA LEU A 33 -7.81 2.29 -8.27
C LEU A 33 -8.16 1.77 -9.67
N HIS A 34 -9.35 1.19 -9.82
CA HIS A 34 -9.91 0.79 -11.11
C HIS A 34 -11.43 1.00 -11.11
N SER A 35 -12.04 0.98 -12.30
CA SER A 35 -13.49 1.10 -12.48
C SER A 35 -14.23 0.01 -11.69
N GLY A 36 -15.29 0.41 -10.97
CA GLY A 36 -16.10 -0.49 -10.14
C GLY A 36 -15.57 -0.78 -8.74
N SER A 37 -14.41 -0.23 -8.33
CA SER A 37 -13.91 -0.38 -6.96
C SER A 37 -14.66 0.51 -5.97
N PHE A 38 -15.12 -0.07 -4.85
CA PHE A 38 -15.63 0.67 -3.69
C PHE A 38 -14.53 1.16 -2.75
N PHE A 39 -13.30 0.64 -2.91
CA PHE A 39 -12.16 1.00 -2.07
C PHE A 39 -11.36 2.15 -2.66
N LYS A 40 -10.68 2.85 -1.76
CA LYS A 40 -9.76 3.95 -2.10
C LYS A 40 -8.34 3.62 -1.66
N PRO A 41 -7.32 4.12 -2.37
CA PRO A 41 -5.95 4.07 -1.88
C PRO A 41 -5.80 4.84 -0.57
N THR A 42 -5.07 4.28 0.39
CA THR A 42 -4.66 4.99 1.59
C THR A 42 -3.83 6.23 1.22
N LYS A 43 -4.06 7.34 1.94
CA LYS A 43 -3.29 8.57 1.76
C LYS A 43 -1.81 8.38 2.09
N LYS A 44 -0.93 9.12 1.40
CA LYS A 44 0.52 8.99 1.53
C LYS A 44 1.01 9.18 2.97
N GLU A 45 0.47 10.17 3.66
CA GLU A 45 0.86 10.51 5.03
C GLU A 45 0.58 9.34 5.99
N LYS A 46 -0.58 8.70 5.82
CA LYS A 46 -1.01 7.56 6.64
C LYS A 46 -0.21 6.29 6.33
N ILE A 47 0.19 6.09 5.08
CA ILE A 47 1.12 5.00 4.70
C ILE A 47 2.49 5.21 5.38
N LEU A 48 3.00 6.44 5.39
CA LEU A 48 4.27 6.76 6.03
C LEU A 48 4.21 6.55 7.54
N GLU A 49 3.12 6.98 8.19
CA GLU A 49 2.86 6.73 9.60
C GLU A 49 2.83 5.22 9.90
N PHE A 50 2.04 4.45 9.14
CA PHE A 50 1.94 3.00 9.26
C PHE A 50 3.32 2.33 9.11
N ARG A 51 4.10 2.76 8.11
CA ARG A 51 5.45 2.26 7.87
C ARG A 51 6.39 2.57 9.03
N ASN A 52 6.33 3.78 9.58
CA ASN A 52 7.19 4.20 10.68
C ASN A 52 6.92 3.36 11.95
N ILE A 53 5.65 3.09 12.26
CA ILE A 53 5.26 2.22 13.38
C ILE A 53 5.88 0.82 13.22
N LEU A 54 5.79 0.23 12.03
CA LEU A 54 6.39 -1.09 11.77
C LEU A 54 7.92 -1.06 11.85
N ALA A 55 8.55 0.00 11.35
CA ALA A 55 10.00 0.16 11.41
C ALA A 55 10.50 0.34 12.85
N GLU A 56 9.79 1.11 13.68
CA GLU A 56 10.08 1.28 15.11
C GLU A 56 9.97 -0.04 15.89
N ALA A 57 9.07 -0.93 15.46
CA ALA A 57 8.94 -2.29 16.00
C ALA A 57 10.01 -3.27 15.47
N GLY A 58 10.96 -2.81 14.67
CA GLY A 58 12.05 -3.65 14.12
C GLY A 58 11.64 -4.53 12.93
N CYS A 59 10.47 -4.31 12.33
CA CYS A 59 10.03 -5.08 11.16
C CYS A 59 10.85 -4.70 9.93
N VAL A 60 11.22 -5.70 9.13
CA VAL A 60 11.84 -5.48 7.82
C VAL A 60 10.75 -5.24 6.78
N MET A 61 10.74 -4.02 6.23
CA MET A 61 9.69 -3.55 5.35
C MET A 61 10.21 -3.30 3.93
N LEU A 62 9.38 -3.59 2.93
CA LEU A 62 9.53 -3.07 1.58
C LEU A 62 8.29 -2.24 1.24
N PHE A 63 8.51 -1.09 0.62
CA PHE A 63 7.42 -0.29 0.07
C PHE A 63 7.43 -0.41 -1.45
N ARG A 64 6.31 -0.86 -2.02
CA ARG A 64 6.10 -0.89 -3.46
C ARG A 64 5.24 0.31 -3.84
N CYS A 65 5.88 1.39 -4.30
CA CYS A 65 5.18 2.39 -5.09
C CYS A 65 4.67 1.71 -6.37
N SER A 66 3.42 1.99 -6.76
CA SER A 66 2.93 1.62 -8.10
C SER A 66 3.88 2.22 -9.14
N ARG A 67 4.53 1.37 -9.93
CA ARG A 67 5.20 1.76 -11.17
C ARG A 67 4.28 1.30 -12.29
N GLY A 68 3.86 2.20 -13.18
CA GLY A 68 2.95 1.88 -14.29
C GLY A 68 1.49 2.30 -14.09
N ASP A 69 1.15 3.13 -13.09
CA ASP A 69 -0.16 3.80 -13.02
C ASP A 69 -0.43 4.66 -14.27
N ASP A 70 0.63 5.14 -14.91
CA ASP A 70 0.61 5.82 -16.19
C ASP A 70 0.37 4.91 -17.41
N GLN A 71 0.46 3.58 -17.25
CA GLN A 71 0.29 2.60 -18.33
C GLN A 71 -0.64 1.41 -18.00
N MET A 72 -1.46 1.50 -16.94
CA MET A 72 -2.38 0.43 -16.53
C MET A 72 -1.69 -0.95 -16.34
N ALA A 73 -0.44 -0.95 -15.87
CA ALA A 73 0.36 -2.17 -15.68
C ALA A 73 0.57 -2.51 -14.20
N ALA A 74 -0.15 -1.84 -13.30
CA ALA A 74 0.00 -2.05 -11.87
C ALA A 74 -0.65 -3.38 -11.45
N CYS A 75 -0.13 -3.99 -10.37
CA CYS A 75 -0.66 -5.26 -9.85
C CYS A 75 -2.17 -5.14 -9.58
N GLY A 76 -2.98 -6.02 -10.20
CA GLY A 76 -4.45 -5.99 -10.13
C GLY A 76 -5.15 -5.39 -11.36
N GLN A 77 -4.42 -4.76 -12.29
CA GLN A 77 -4.97 -4.15 -13.50
C GLN A 77 -4.86 -5.04 -14.76
N LEU A 78 -4.55 -6.33 -14.61
CA LEU A 78 -4.53 -7.28 -15.74
C LEU A 78 -5.97 -7.60 -16.17
N GLY A 79 -6.54 -6.73 -17.00
CA GLY A 79 -7.90 -6.78 -17.56
C GLY A 79 -8.15 -5.56 -18.47
N LYS A 80 -9.07 -5.67 -19.44
CA LYS A 80 -9.27 -4.69 -20.54
C LYS A 80 -9.26 -3.21 -20.09
N PRO A 81 -8.67 -2.31 -20.90
CA PRO A 81 -8.51 -0.92 -20.53
C PRO A 81 -9.83 -0.17 -20.65
N GLU A 82 -10.38 0.29 -19.53
CA GLU A 82 -11.30 1.41 -19.54
C GLU A 82 -10.66 2.57 -18.77
N SER A 83 -10.56 3.69 -19.46
CA SER A 83 -9.75 4.88 -19.20
C SER A 83 -9.90 5.44 -17.78
N CYS A 84 -8.78 5.59 -17.05
CA CYS A 84 -8.69 6.51 -15.92
C CYS A 84 -7.27 7.10 -15.83
N GLU A 85 -7.19 8.42 -15.79
CA GLU A 85 -5.97 9.23 -15.83
C GLU A 85 -5.15 9.09 -14.55
N GLY A 86 -3.89 8.66 -14.71
CA GLY A 86 -2.95 8.39 -13.63
C GLY A 86 -2.40 9.66 -12.98
N LEU A 87 -2.47 9.71 -11.65
CA LEU A 87 -1.75 10.69 -10.82
C LEU A 87 -0.29 10.27 -10.72
N LYS A 88 0.60 11.04 -11.34
CA LYS A 88 2.06 10.90 -11.17
C LYS A 88 2.45 11.25 -9.74
N LEU A 89 3.03 10.29 -9.02
CA LEU A 89 3.67 10.51 -7.72
C LEU A 89 5.13 10.09 -7.80
N GLU A 90 6.01 11.07 -7.90
CA GLU A 90 7.43 10.88 -7.63
C GLU A 90 7.65 10.72 -6.12
N VAL A 91 8.29 9.62 -5.75
CA VAL A 91 8.87 9.43 -4.42
C VAL A 91 10.32 9.04 -4.66
N ALA A 92 11.22 9.98 -4.35
CA ALA A 92 12.64 9.69 -4.25
C ALA A 92 12.85 8.62 -3.17
N CYS A 93 13.66 7.63 -3.52
CA CYS A 93 14.17 6.59 -2.64
C CYS A 93 14.98 7.19 -1.48
#